data_AF-A0A2N6DX64-F1
#
_entry.id   AF-A0A2N6DX64-F1
#
_cell.length_a   1.000
_cell.length_b   1.000
_cell.length_c   1.000
_cell.angle_alpha   90.00
_cell.angle_beta   90.00
_cell.angle_gamma   90.00
#
_symmetry.space_group_name_H-M   'P 1'
#
loop_
_entity.id
_entity.type
_entity.pdbx_description
1 polymer ?
#
loop_
_entity_poly.entity_id
_entity_poly.type
_entity_poly.pdbx_seq_one_letter_code
_entity_poly.pdbx_strand_id
1 'polypeptide(L)'
;MSGYTGDADVMHLMDDLEPIAAEEELHALTCAACHVPHKDEGRWVSFLVNDNDLAEGNWDPNANGVPDQFDFCTSCHTYYNQDGVLIGSGSTASGTAPHYHNTAWYRILPSTHYDDPATGAEMDVSTVEGYNIRQTINGEVNENPCFDCHGHEFRTNTRRSRDIPEADDYAPDYGYTIHTQWASSGHAGGLLKAKYAADSGSRSEENVDNVMMAGASDETSGGGFTHYNWDRSGRQSCQMCHTATGFANYVSDPEGYDPLNNDFSHLVGWDGNADEDGSPQNELLYCWGCHENAATGVLRVTGAVTAVYTYNDQPIVFPDVGASNTCVVCHSGRGNNEEASTSSRFAGHHAPAAADLFSEYSHVAYEYPGLDYSNPLREDGSPFFAHDTIGVDSGQGPCVSCHMANNANHTFAVVEKDENGLITDVLNKSLCDTCHTPGASYEITSAKLEEESEGYQNAGALIQDLINQENSLSNYTGAVINNGNELENDRGAFQNAKLPSDEPGGFAHNRYYVKRAIFDAIDWVDNGVLDGTIADYSATYPEGAHWLGTTRP
;
A
#
# COMPACT_ATOMS: atom_id res chain seq x y z
N MET A 1 16.56 -11.36 31.87
CA MET A 1 15.65 -10.40 31.21
C MET A 1 14.20 -10.89 31.15
N SER A 2 13.92 -12.20 31.01
CA SER A 2 12.56 -12.77 30.97
C SER A 2 11.80 -12.80 32.31
N GLY A 3 12.08 -11.87 33.21
CA GLY A 3 11.37 -11.71 34.49
C GLY A 3 11.00 -10.27 34.78
N TYR A 4 11.24 -9.34 33.85
CA TYR A 4 11.04 -7.89 34.00
C TYR A 4 9.91 -7.40 33.09
N THR A 5 8.87 -8.20 32.94
CA THR A 5 7.86 -7.98 31.91
C THR A 5 6.50 -8.38 32.44
N GLY A 6 5.59 -7.41 32.47
CA GLY A 6 4.24 -7.53 33.02
C GLY A 6 3.57 -6.15 33.09
N ASP A 7 2.34 -6.10 33.60
CA ASP A 7 1.68 -4.83 33.90
C ASP A 7 2.51 -3.99 34.90
N ALA A 8 2.10 -2.74 35.10
CA ALA A 8 2.81 -1.85 36.03
C ALA A 8 2.95 -2.47 37.43
N ASP A 9 2.00 -3.29 37.87
CA ASP A 9 2.02 -3.92 39.18
C ASP A 9 3.11 -5.00 39.29
N VAL A 10 3.27 -5.85 38.27
CA VAL A 10 4.38 -6.83 38.21
C VAL A 10 5.73 -6.13 38.22
N MET A 11 5.88 -5.03 37.48
CA MET A 11 7.13 -4.27 37.44
C MET A 11 7.42 -3.54 38.74
N HIS A 12 6.40 -2.95 39.38
CA HIS A 12 6.55 -2.27 40.66
C HIS A 12 6.79 -3.22 41.82
N LEU A 13 6.28 -4.46 41.78
CA LEU A 13 6.62 -5.49 42.75
C LEU A 13 8.10 -5.90 42.70
N MET A 14 8.80 -5.62 41.60
CA MET A 14 10.24 -5.84 41.47
C MET A 14 11.12 -4.67 41.95
N ASP A 15 10.57 -3.47 42.13
CA ASP A 15 11.30 -2.34 42.75
C ASP A 15 11.68 -2.65 44.22
N ASP A 16 11.01 -3.62 44.85
CA ASP A 16 11.29 -4.10 46.21
C ASP A 16 12.41 -5.16 46.26
N LEU A 17 12.91 -5.66 45.13
CA LEU A 17 14.15 -6.45 45.07
C LEU A 17 15.32 -5.46 45.07
N GLU A 18 16.30 -5.65 45.97
CA GLU A 18 17.48 -4.77 46.04
C GLU A 18 18.01 -4.51 44.62
N PRO A 19 18.14 -3.24 44.20
CA PRO A 19 18.57 -2.92 42.86
C PRO A 19 19.90 -3.63 42.64
N ILE A 20 19.94 -4.50 41.63
CA ILE A 20 21.20 -5.06 41.13
C ILE A 20 22.12 -3.86 40.96
N ALA A 21 23.25 -3.87 41.69
CA ALA A 21 24.15 -2.74 41.74
C ALA A 21 24.42 -2.27 40.30
N ALA A 22 23.98 -1.05 39.98
CA ALA A 22 23.87 -0.50 38.63
C ALA A 22 25.24 -0.15 38.01
N GLU A 23 26.26 -1.00 38.21
CA GLU A 23 27.53 -1.00 37.48
C GLU A 23 27.53 -2.00 36.32
N GLU A 24 26.51 -2.84 36.15
CA GLU A 24 26.30 -3.52 34.87
C GLU A 24 25.74 -2.50 33.87
N GLU A 25 26.61 -2.02 32.99
CA GLU A 25 26.23 -1.31 31.77
C GLU A 25 25.01 -2.02 31.15
N LEU A 26 23.94 -1.28 30.86
CA LEU A 26 22.80 -1.78 30.08
C LEU A 26 23.34 -2.36 28.77
N HIS A 27 23.60 -3.67 28.75
CA HIS A 27 24.14 -4.33 27.58
C HIS A 27 23.07 -4.32 26.50
N ALA A 28 23.47 -3.96 25.28
CA ALA A 28 22.63 -4.16 24.10
C ALA A 28 22.11 -5.60 24.07
N LEU A 29 20.89 -5.80 23.56
CA LEU A 29 20.29 -7.12 23.39
C LEU A 29 21.30 -8.08 22.77
N THR A 30 21.70 -9.12 23.51
CA THR A 30 22.72 -10.07 23.04
C THR A 30 22.05 -11.22 22.29
N CYS A 31 22.80 -11.93 21.43
CA CYS A 31 22.28 -13.14 20.78
C CYS A 31 21.72 -14.16 21.79
N ALA A 32 22.30 -14.22 23.00
CA ALA A 32 21.86 -15.11 24.07
C ALA A 32 20.51 -14.69 24.70
N ALA A 33 20.01 -13.48 24.43
CA ALA A 33 18.66 -13.06 24.82
C ALA A 33 17.59 -13.76 23.98
N CYS A 34 17.85 -14.02 22.70
CA CYS A 34 16.90 -14.63 21.77
C CYS A 34 17.22 -16.08 21.41
N HIS A 35 18.48 -16.50 21.52
CA HIS A 35 18.93 -17.86 21.19
C HIS A 35 19.42 -18.61 22.42
N VAL A 36 19.27 -19.93 22.39
CA VAL A 36 19.89 -20.82 23.36
C VAL A 36 21.38 -20.93 23.02
N PRO A 37 22.31 -20.50 23.89
CA PRO A 37 23.74 -20.57 23.59
C PRO A 37 24.18 -21.99 23.20
N HIS A 38 25.01 -22.10 22.16
CA HIS A 38 25.55 -23.36 21.63
C HIS A 38 24.53 -24.33 21.02
N LYS A 39 23.32 -23.86 20.71
CA LYS A 39 22.34 -24.59 19.92
C LYS A 39 21.83 -23.71 18.78
N ASP A 40 21.35 -24.33 17.71
CA ASP A 40 20.63 -23.65 16.62
C ASP A 40 19.14 -23.43 16.98
N GLU A 41 18.80 -23.43 18.28
CA GLU A 41 17.45 -23.32 18.81
C GLU A 41 17.17 -21.88 19.28
N GLY A 42 16.08 -21.29 18.79
CA GLY A 42 15.52 -20.07 19.34
C GLY A 42 14.94 -20.30 20.73
N ARG A 43 15.04 -19.31 21.62
CA ARG A 43 14.50 -19.43 22.99
C ARG A 43 12.98 -19.54 23.03
N TRP A 44 12.27 -19.10 22.00
CA TRP A 44 10.82 -19.28 21.87
C TRP A 44 10.42 -20.76 21.92
N VAL A 45 11.24 -21.66 21.40
CA VAL A 45 11.00 -23.13 21.43
C VAL A 45 11.15 -23.73 22.83
N SER A 46 11.82 -23.03 23.74
CA SER A 46 12.13 -23.51 25.09
C SER A 46 11.86 -22.45 26.17
N PHE A 47 10.95 -21.52 25.90
CA PHE A 47 10.72 -20.36 26.75
C PHE A 47 10.02 -20.83 28.03
N LEU A 48 10.82 -21.07 29.07
CA LEU A 48 10.36 -21.33 30.43
C LEU A 48 10.64 -20.07 31.24
N VAL A 49 9.57 -19.39 31.67
CA VAL A 49 9.66 -18.12 32.40
C VAL A 49 10.29 -18.32 33.79
N ASN A 50 10.28 -19.54 34.34
CA ASN A 50 11.08 -19.91 35.52
C ASN A 50 11.40 -21.41 35.58
N ASP A 51 12.64 -21.74 35.95
CA ASP A 51 13.16 -23.11 36.12
C ASP A 51 12.65 -23.80 37.41
N ASN A 52 11.57 -23.32 38.05
CA ASN A 52 11.19 -23.78 39.39
C ASN A 52 9.68 -23.96 39.72
N ASP A 53 8.73 -23.75 38.81
CA ASP A 53 7.34 -24.19 39.05
C ASP A 53 6.54 -24.38 37.75
N LEU A 54 6.61 -25.59 37.18
CA LEU A 54 6.01 -26.01 35.91
C LEU A 54 4.48 -26.24 35.98
N ALA A 55 3.73 -25.51 36.82
CA ALA A 55 2.30 -25.76 36.99
C ALA A 55 1.38 -24.55 36.77
N GLU A 56 1.82 -23.29 36.95
CA GLU A 56 0.86 -22.16 37.03
C GLU A 56 1.33 -20.80 36.42
N GLY A 57 2.41 -20.70 35.63
CA GLY A 57 2.90 -19.35 35.23
C GLY A 57 3.80 -19.24 34.00
N ASN A 58 3.43 -19.86 32.88
CA ASN A 58 4.06 -19.51 31.61
C ASN A 58 3.42 -18.23 31.03
N TRP A 59 4.26 -17.33 30.52
CA TRP A 59 3.82 -16.18 29.74
C TRP A 59 3.21 -16.71 28.44
N ASP A 60 1.90 -16.67 28.37
CA ASP A 60 1.05 -17.16 27.27
C ASP A 60 -0.12 -16.16 27.13
N PRO A 61 0.17 -14.89 26.75
CA PRO A 61 -0.82 -13.82 26.69
C PRO A 61 -1.93 -14.05 25.66
N ASN A 62 -1.72 -14.93 24.68
CA ASN A 62 -2.75 -15.32 23.71
C ASN A 62 -3.52 -16.59 24.10
N ALA A 63 -3.18 -17.21 25.23
CA ALA A 63 -3.82 -18.38 25.83
C ALA A 63 -3.92 -19.59 24.87
N ASN A 64 -2.93 -19.76 23.99
CA ASN A 64 -2.91 -20.86 23.03
C ASN A 64 -2.31 -22.16 23.63
N GLY A 65 -1.71 -22.08 24.82
CA GLY A 65 -1.12 -23.21 25.54
C GLY A 65 0.19 -23.73 24.95
N VAL A 66 0.80 -23.03 24.00
CA VAL A 66 1.99 -23.43 23.24
C VAL A 66 3.01 -22.29 23.25
N PRO A 67 4.19 -22.46 23.88
CA PRO A 67 5.26 -21.49 23.78
C PRO A 67 5.64 -21.23 22.31
N ASP A 68 5.43 -20.01 21.85
CA ASP A 68 5.69 -19.61 20.46
C ASP A 68 6.49 -18.29 20.36
N GLN A 69 6.69 -17.81 19.14
CA GLN A 69 7.40 -16.54 18.92
C GLN A 69 6.60 -15.34 19.45
N PHE A 70 5.27 -15.37 19.39
CA PHE A 70 4.43 -14.29 19.89
C PHE A 70 4.64 -14.14 21.40
N ASP A 71 4.58 -15.24 22.15
CA ASP A 71 4.85 -15.24 23.59
C ASP A 71 6.22 -14.67 23.89
N PHE A 72 7.24 -15.17 23.19
CA PHE A 72 8.61 -14.74 23.41
C PHE A 72 8.80 -13.24 23.13
N CYS A 73 8.33 -12.75 21.97
CA CYS A 73 8.48 -11.35 21.57
C CYS A 73 7.66 -10.42 22.46
N THR A 74 6.42 -10.78 22.77
CA THR A 74 5.52 -9.97 23.62
C THR A 74 5.88 -10.05 25.09
N SER A 75 6.71 -11.01 25.51
CA SER A 75 7.30 -10.92 26.85
C SER A 75 8.05 -9.59 26.97
N CYS A 76 8.94 -9.24 26.04
CA CYS A 76 9.65 -7.96 26.10
C CYS A 76 8.89 -6.76 25.52
N HIS A 77 8.05 -6.97 24.50
CA HIS A 77 7.37 -5.92 23.74
C HIS A 77 5.85 -5.94 23.98
N THR A 78 5.46 -6.11 25.24
CA THR A 78 4.10 -6.37 25.74
C THR A 78 2.96 -5.89 24.84
N TYR A 79 2.03 -6.79 24.53
CA TYR A 79 0.83 -6.53 23.73
C TYR A 79 -0.43 -6.73 24.57
N TYR A 80 -0.54 -7.89 25.21
CA TYR A 80 -1.45 -8.14 26.31
C TYR A 80 -0.68 -8.27 27.62
N ASN A 81 -1.34 -8.05 28.76
CA ASN A 81 -0.84 -8.49 30.06
C ASN A 81 -1.04 -10.01 30.22
N GLN A 82 -0.61 -10.56 31.36
CA GLN A 82 -0.73 -12.00 31.65
C GLN A 82 -2.19 -12.50 31.67
N ASP A 83 -3.16 -11.61 31.94
CA ASP A 83 -4.59 -11.93 31.95
C ASP A 83 -5.23 -11.84 30.55
N GLY A 84 -4.45 -11.57 29.50
CA GLY A 84 -4.94 -11.40 28.13
C GLY A 84 -5.60 -10.03 27.88
N VAL A 85 -5.41 -9.05 28.75
CA VAL A 85 -5.95 -7.69 28.59
C VAL A 85 -4.98 -6.83 27.79
N LEU A 86 -5.47 -6.14 26.76
CA LEU A 86 -4.68 -5.25 25.90
C LEU A 86 -4.01 -4.15 26.75
N ILE A 87 -2.72 -3.92 26.53
CA ILE A 87 -2.00 -2.86 27.24
C ILE A 87 -2.02 -1.52 26.48
N GLY A 88 -1.96 -0.42 27.21
CA GLY A 88 -1.97 0.91 26.62
C GLY A 88 -1.73 1.99 27.65
N SER A 89 -2.57 3.03 27.63
CA SER A 89 -2.51 4.11 28.62
C SER A 89 -2.98 3.68 30.01
N GLY A 90 -3.83 2.64 30.12
CA GLY A 90 -4.54 2.32 31.36
C GLY A 90 -5.72 3.25 31.67
N SER A 91 -6.04 4.17 30.76
CA SER A 91 -7.14 5.12 30.93
C SER A 91 -8.50 4.43 30.76
N THR A 92 -9.54 4.97 31.40
CA THR A 92 -10.91 4.52 31.13
C THR A 92 -11.30 4.70 29.66
N ALA A 93 -10.70 5.67 28.97
CA ALA A 93 -11.01 5.97 27.58
C ALA A 93 -10.47 4.91 26.61
N SER A 94 -9.25 4.40 26.85
CA SER A 94 -8.68 3.33 26.01
C SER A 94 -9.20 1.94 26.36
N GLY A 95 -9.74 1.73 27.57
CA GLY A 95 -10.15 0.40 28.03
C GLY A 95 -8.99 -0.59 28.17
N THR A 96 -7.74 -0.09 28.18
CA THR A 96 -6.52 -0.90 28.26
C THR A 96 -6.04 -1.06 29.70
N ALA A 97 -5.16 -2.03 29.93
CA ALA A 97 -4.39 -2.13 31.17
C ALA A 97 -3.19 -1.14 31.14
N PRO A 98 -2.82 -0.51 32.26
CA PRO A 98 -1.64 0.33 32.34
C PRO A 98 -0.37 -0.49 32.19
N HIS A 99 0.58 0.02 31.40
CA HIS A 99 1.92 -0.52 31.26
C HIS A 99 2.98 0.47 31.77
N TYR A 100 4.20 0.00 32.06
CA TYR A 100 5.30 0.85 32.54
C TYR A 100 5.63 2.02 31.57
N HIS A 101 5.27 1.89 30.29
CA HIS A 101 5.42 2.92 29.27
C HIS A 101 4.08 3.50 28.79
N ASN A 102 3.03 3.51 29.62
CA ASN A 102 1.69 4.01 29.32
C ASN A 102 1.58 5.51 28.96
N THR A 103 2.70 6.24 28.96
CA THR A 103 2.81 7.65 28.53
C THR A 103 3.68 7.83 27.29
N ALA A 104 4.13 6.76 26.64
CA ALA A 104 5.00 6.80 25.47
C ALA A 104 4.50 5.83 24.40
N TRP A 105 3.65 6.32 23.51
CA TRP A 105 2.95 5.50 22.50
C TRP A 105 3.92 4.65 21.65
N TYR A 106 5.07 5.20 21.25
CA TYR A 106 6.08 4.52 20.44
C TYR A 106 6.79 3.35 21.17
N ARG A 107 6.48 3.10 22.45
CA ARG A 107 7.00 1.98 23.25
C ARG A 107 5.96 0.91 23.56
N ILE A 108 4.72 1.07 23.11
CA ILE A 108 3.66 0.08 23.31
C ILE A 108 3.23 -0.49 21.95
N LEU A 109 3.26 -1.82 21.85
CA LEU A 109 3.00 -2.51 20.59
C LEU A 109 1.57 -2.26 20.05
N PRO A 110 0.52 -2.22 20.90
CA PRO A 110 -0.86 -1.91 20.46
C PRO A 110 -1.03 -0.56 19.77
N SER A 111 -0.13 0.41 19.96
CA SER A 111 -0.23 1.71 19.25
C SER A 111 -0.16 1.60 17.73
N THR A 112 0.37 0.50 17.20
CA THR A 112 0.55 0.27 15.76
C THR A 112 0.05 -1.10 15.29
N HIS A 113 -0.26 -2.02 16.20
CA HIS A 113 -0.61 -3.41 15.86
C HIS A 113 -1.93 -3.87 16.49
N TYR A 114 -2.76 -2.94 16.94
CA TYR A 114 -4.11 -3.22 17.40
C TYR A 114 -5.09 -2.38 16.59
N ASP A 115 -6.03 -3.06 15.94
CA ASP A 115 -7.18 -2.49 15.26
C ASP A 115 -8.41 -2.64 16.18
N ASP A 116 -9.19 -1.59 16.42
CA ASP A 116 -10.33 -1.72 17.34
C ASP A 116 -11.53 -2.36 16.61
N PRO A 117 -12.03 -3.54 17.02
CA PRO A 117 -13.21 -4.15 16.41
C PRO A 117 -14.50 -3.32 16.57
N ALA A 118 -14.45 -2.17 17.25
CA ALA A 118 -15.55 -1.21 17.32
C ALA A 118 -15.51 -0.10 16.25
N THR A 119 -14.47 -0.01 15.41
CA THR A 119 -14.23 1.10 14.47
C THR A 119 -13.93 0.67 13.03
N GLY A 120 -14.19 -0.60 12.67
CA GLY A 120 -13.93 -1.08 11.31
C GLY A 120 -14.87 -0.57 10.23
N ALA A 121 -14.67 -1.06 9.01
CA ALA A 121 -15.46 -0.64 7.87
C ALA A 121 -16.96 -0.92 8.07
N GLU A 122 -17.76 0.03 7.58
CA GLU A 122 -19.23 0.05 7.72
C GLU A 122 -19.75 0.28 9.15
N MET A 123 -18.86 0.65 10.09
CA MET A 123 -19.24 1.19 11.40
C MET A 123 -19.38 2.72 11.36
N ASP A 124 -19.84 3.33 12.47
CA ASP A 124 -20.03 4.78 12.57
C ASP A 124 -18.74 5.58 12.34
N VAL A 125 -17.61 4.95 12.65
CA VAL A 125 -16.25 5.40 12.36
C VAL A 125 -15.60 4.26 11.59
N SER A 126 -15.03 4.54 10.42
CA SER A 126 -14.35 3.55 9.56
C SER A 126 -12.86 3.86 9.55
N THR A 127 -12.14 3.29 10.50
CA THR A 127 -10.72 3.52 10.74
C THR A 127 -10.04 2.17 10.92
N VAL A 128 -8.78 2.06 10.48
CA VAL A 128 -7.91 0.92 10.82
C VAL A 128 -6.77 1.42 11.70
N GLU A 129 -6.81 1.16 13.01
CA GLU A 129 -5.85 1.72 13.97
C GLU A 129 -4.53 0.95 14.05
N GLY A 130 -4.49 -0.29 13.54
CA GLY A 130 -3.32 -1.14 13.68
C GLY A 130 -3.16 -2.23 12.62
N TYR A 131 -1.94 -2.75 12.54
CA TYR A 131 -1.62 -3.95 11.78
C TYR A 131 -1.83 -5.19 12.68
N ASN A 132 -2.92 -5.92 12.47
CA ASN A 132 -3.19 -7.10 13.28
C ASN A 132 -2.08 -8.15 13.12
N ILE A 133 -1.58 -8.66 14.24
CA ILE A 133 -0.53 -9.69 14.22
C ILE A 133 -1.17 -11.01 13.82
N ARG A 134 -0.66 -11.64 12.77
CA ARG A 134 -1.12 -12.93 12.28
C ARG A 134 -0.65 -14.07 13.19
N GLN A 135 -1.31 -14.26 14.33
CA GLN A 135 -0.96 -15.30 15.31
C GLN A 135 -1.33 -16.71 14.85
N THR A 136 -2.23 -16.83 13.89
CA THR A 136 -2.67 -18.10 13.31
C THR A 136 -2.62 -18.07 11.79
N ILE A 137 -2.39 -19.24 11.18
CA ILE A 137 -2.47 -19.47 9.74
C ILE A 137 -3.23 -20.78 9.54
N ASN A 138 -4.37 -20.73 8.83
CA ASN A 138 -5.24 -21.89 8.59
C ASN A 138 -5.67 -22.59 9.88
N GLY A 139 -5.93 -21.81 10.93
CA GLY A 139 -6.28 -22.30 12.27
C GLY A 139 -5.13 -22.97 13.06
N GLU A 140 -3.90 -22.96 12.54
CA GLU A 140 -2.70 -23.42 13.25
C GLU A 140 -1.92 -22.23 13.81
N VAL A 141 -1.17 -22.42 14.90
CA VAL A 141 -0.29 -21.38 15.47
C VAL A 141 0.75 -20.98 14.43
N ASN A 142 0.86 -19.68 14.16
CA ASN A 142 1.92 -19.16 13.32
C ASN A 142 3.25 -19.25 14.08
N GLU A 143 4.25 -19.90 13.50
CA GLU A 143 5.58 -20.00 14.10
C GLU A 143 6.34 -18.66 14.09
N ASN A 144 5.94 -17.72 13.22
CA ASN A 144 6.66 -16.48 12.92
C ASN A 144 5.80 -15.19 12.86
N PRO A 145 4.82 -14.97 13.76
CA PRO A 145 3.88 -13.85 13.71
C PRO A 145 4.54 -12.47 13.71
N CYS A 146 5.66 -12.31 14.43
CA CYS A 146 6.40 -11.05 14.44
C CYS A 146 7.33 -10.94 13.23
N PHE A 147 7.85 -12.06 12.72
CA PHE A 147 8.73 -12.09 11.55
C PHE A 147 8.01 -12.07 10.20
N ASP A 148 6.69 -12.15 10.20
CA ASP A 148 5.85 -11.88 9.04
C ASP A 148 6.12 -10.48 8.45
N CYS A 149 6.49 -9.51 9.29
CA CYS A 149 6.90 -8.17 8.87
C CYS A 149 8.32 -7.78 9.29
N HIS A 150 8.83 -8.32 10.41
CA HIS A 150 10.13 -7.92 10.94
C HIS A 150 11.25 -8.92 10.66
N GLY A 151 12.48 -8.43 10.53
CA GLY A 151 13.66 -9.28 10.60
C GLY A 151 14.07 -9.54 12.04
N HIS A 152 14.97 -10.51 12.25
CA HIS A 152 15.61 -10.79 13.55
C HIS A 152 16.21 -9.55 14.24
N GLU A 153 16.52 -8.51 13.47
CA GLU A 153 17.18 -7.31 13.96
C GLU A 153 16.22 -6.30 14.63
N PHE A 154 14.90 -6.44 14.44
CA PHE A 154 13.84 -5.57 14.99
C PHE A 154 14.17 -4.06 14.95
N ARG A 155 14.90 -3.61 13.91
CA ARG A 155 15.26 -2.21 13.76
C ARG A 155 14.07 -1.45 13.22
N THR A 156 13.17 -1.05 14.11
CA THR A 156 12.06 -0.14 13.82
C THR A 156 12.22 1.11 14.65
N ASN A 157 11.79 2.26 14.11
CA ASN A 157 11.76 3.50 14.87
C ASN A 157 10.44 4.24 14.63
N THR A 158 9.45 3.96 15.46
CA THR A 158 8.18 4.71 15.48
C THR A 158 8.26 5.97 16.33
N ARG A 159 9.34 6.15 17.10
CA ARG A 159 9.56 7.43 17.77
C ARG A 159 9.78 8.46 16.68
N ARG A 160 9.07 9.58 16.79
CA ARG A 160 9.31 10.79 16.00
C ARG A 160 10.70 11.32 16.34
N SER A 161 11.75 10.63 15.92
CA SER A 161 13.04 11.25 15.83
C SER A 161 12.88 12.31 14.77
N ARG A 162 13.24 13.53 15.15
CA ARG A 162 13.31 14.64 14.20
C ARG A 162 14.22 14.17 13.08
N ASP A 163 13.96 14.51 11.83
CA ASP A 163 14.75 14.09 10.64
C ASP A 163 16.27 14.43 10.72
N ILE A 164 16.70 15.02 11.83
CA ILE A 164 18.07 15.36 12.18
C ILE A 164 18.33 14.78 13.58
N PRO A 165 19.23 13.79 13.74
CA PRO A 165 19.73 13.38 15.05
C PRO A 165 20.34 14.60 15.74
N GLU A 166 19.76 15.07 16.85
CA GLU A 166 20.45 16.03 17.70
C GLU A 166 21.62 15.32 18.39
N ALA A 167 22.73 16.03 18.59
CA ALA A 167 24.00 15.45 19.05
C ALA A 167 23.95 14.85 20.48
N ASP A 168 22.82 14.95 21.15
CA ASP A 168 22.55 14.55 22.53
C ASP A 168 21.45 13.48 22.68
N ASP A 169 20.89 12.93 21.60
CA ASP A 169 20.08 11.71 21.69
C ASP A 169 21.00 10.50 21.97
N TYR A 170 20.95 10.02 23.21
CA TYR A 170 21.84 8.96 23.76
C TYR A 170 21.69 7.57 23.13
N ALA A 171 20.79 7.38 22.16
CA ALA A 171 20.69 6.17 21.36
C ALA A 171 20.77 6.56 19.88
N PRO A 172 21.51 5.81 19.04
CA PRO A 172 21.52 6.06 17.61
C PRO A 172 20.09 5.94 17.09
N ASP A 173 19.51 7.08 16.75
CA ASP A 173 18.31 7.12 15.94
C ASP A 173 18.62 6.40 14.63
N TYR A 174 17.89 5.31 14.37
CA TYR A 174 18.06 4.51 13.16
C TYR A 174 17.48 5.18 11.91
N GLY A 175 16.87 6.37 12.06
CA GLY A 175 16.22 7.12 10.98
C GLY A 175 15.02 6.37 10.40
N TYR A 176 14.65 6.71 9.16
CA TYR A 176 13.66 5.95 8.42
C TYR A 176 14.16 4.54 8.12
N THR A 177 13.41 3.54 8.58
CA THR A 177 13.62 2.14 8.24
C THR A 177 12.62 1.74 7.16
N ILE A 178 12.84 0.60 6.51
CA ILE A 178 11.88 0.08 5.52
C ILE A 178 10.47 -0.08 6.12
N HIS A 179 10.38 -0.42 7.42
CA HIS A 179 9.12 -0.57 8.14
C HIS A 179 8.40 0.76 8.33
N THR A 180 9.11 1.84 8.65
CA THR A 180 8.48 3.16 8.85
C THR A 180 8.09 3.80 7.51
N GLN A 181 8.82 3.49 6.44
CA GLN A 181 8.46 3.85 5.08
C GLN A 181 7.19 3.13 4.63
N TRP A 182 7.17 1.79 4.75
CA TRP A 182 5.99 0.98 4.44
C TRP A 182 4.79 1.45 5.25
N ALA A 183 4.94 1.61 6.57
CA ALA A 183 3.86 2.04 7.48
C ALA A 183 3.31 3.45 7.16
N SER A 184 4.05 4.25 6.40
CA SER A 184 3.67 5.59 5.94
C SER A 184 3.17 5.60 4.49
N SER A 185 3.22 4.46 3.81
CA SER A 185 2.80 4.29 2.41
C SER A 185 1.30 4.00 2.28
N GLY A 186 0.77 4.08 1.06
CA GLY A 186 -0.62 3.73 0.78
C GLY A 186 -0.96 2.26 1.06
N HIS A 187 -0.01 1.33 0.88
CA HIS A 187 -0.19 -0.10 1.19
C HIS A 187 -0.46 -0.37 2.67
N ALA A 188 0.14 0.45 3.54
CA ALA A 188 -0.14 0.44 4.98
C ALA A 188 -1.22 1.46 5.38
N GLY A 189 -2.02 1.92 4.41
CA GLY A 189 -3.10 2.89 4.61
C GLY A 189 -2.66 4.27 5.11
N GLY A 190 -1.36 4.58 5.10
CA GLY A 190 -0.81 5.79 5.70
C GLY A 190 -0.94 5.83 7.23
N LEU A 191 -1.09 4.68 7.89
CA LEU A 191 -1.40 4.58 9.32
C LEU A 191 -0.36 5.34 10.17
N LEU A 192 0.95 5.18 9.92
CA LEU A 192 1.97 5.88 10.71
C LEU A 192 1.90 7.41 10.54
N LYS A 193 1.48 7.90 9.36
CA LYS A 193 1.25 9.35 9.15
C LYS A 193 0.10 9.84 10.02
N ALA A 194 -1.00 9.08 10.10
CA ALA A 194 -2.12 9.40 10.99
C ALA A 194 -1.70 9.41 12.47
N LYS A 195 -0.89 8.42 12.90
CA LYS A 195 -0.33 8.39 14.25
C LYS A 195 0.55 9.62 14.55
N TYR A 196 1.43 10.02 13.62
CA TYR A 196 2.25 11.23 13.77
C TYR A 196 1.45 12.54 13.77
N ALA A 197 0.31 12.57 13.08
CA ALA A 197 -0.59 13.72 13.12
C ALA A 197 -1.31 13.85 14.47
N ALA A 198 -1.66 12.72 15.11
CA ALA A 198 -2.28 12.69 16.43
C ALA A 198 -1.29 12.90 17.59
N ASP A 199 -0.01 12.61 17.38
CA ASP A 199 1.03 12.77 18.39
C ASP A 199 1.32 14.25 18.72
N SER A 200 0.96 14.66 19.94
CA SER A 200 1.23 15.98 20.51
C SER A 200 2.69 16.19 20.92
N GLY A 201 3.52 15.14 20.88
CA GLY A 201 4.90 15.14 21.38
C GLY A 201 5.02 15.10 22.90
N SER A 202 3.89 15.03 23.64
CA SER A 202 3.87 14.95 25.09
C SER A 202 3.93 13.50 25.60
N ARG A 203 4.58 13.29 26.74
CA ARG A 203 4.53 12.00 27.44
C ARG A 203 3.36 11.97 28.41
N SER A 204 2.18 11.62 27.92
CA SER A 204 0.95 11.53 28.71
C SER A 204 0.08 10.37 28.25
N GLU A 205 -0.80 9.90 29.14
CA GLU A 205 -1.83 8.89 28.84
C GLU A 205 -2.78 9.41 27.74
N GLU A 206 -3.17 10.68 27.80
CA GLU A 206 -4.00 11.33 26.77
C GLU A 206 -3.35 11.29 25.39
N ASN A 207 -2.03 11.52 25.30
CA ASN A 207 -1.32 11.42 24.02
C ASN A 207 -1.31 9.98 23.49
N VAL A 208 -1.16 9.00 24.38
CA VAL A 208 -1.25 7.58 24.03
C VAL A 208 -2.64 7.24 23.51
N ASP A 209 -3.71 7.68 24.20
CA ASP A 209 -5.09 7.47 23.77
C ASP A 209 -5.35 8.07 22.38
N ASN A 210 -4.95 9.32 22.17
CA ASN A 210 -5.12 10.00 20.88
C ASN A 210 -4.40 9.26 19.75
N VAL A 211 -3.18 8.78 19.99
CA VAL A 211 -2.42 8.03 18.98
C VAL A 211 -3.03 6.63 18.76
N MET A 212 -3.49 5.95 19.80
CA MET A 212 -4.15 4.65 19.65
C MET A 212 -5.43 4.75 18.81
N MET A 213 -6.23 5.81 18.98
CA MET A 213 -7.46 6.05 18.20
C MET A 213 -7.22 6.55 16.76
N ALA A 214 -6.03 7.06 16.43
CA ALA A 214 -5.73 7.51 15.08
C ALA A 214 -5.44 6.32 14.17
N GLY A 215 -5.88 6.31 12.93
CA GLY A 215 -5.64 5.18 12.04
C GLY A 215 -5.77 5.52 10.57
N ALA A 216 -5.63 4.50 9.73
CA ALA A 216 -5.87 4.64 8.31
C ALA A 216 -7.37 4.89 8.04
N SER A 217 -7.66 5.75 7.07
CA SER A 217 -9.01 6.06 6.59
C SER A 217 -9.04 6.06 5.06
N ASP A 218 -10.21 6.30 4.46
CA ASP A 218 -10.32 6.44 3.00
C ASP A 218 -9.47 7.60 2.47
N GLU A 219 -9.33 8.67 3.26
CA GLU A 219 -8.50 9.82 2.91
C GLU A 219 -7.01 9.47 2.90
N THR A 220 -6.53 8.71 3.88
CA THR A 220 -5.10 8.36 3.96
C THR A 220 -4.70 7.18 3.08
N SER A 221 -5.64 6.28 2.78
CA SER A 221 -5.42 5.07 1.98
C SER A 221 -5.90 5.15 0.53
N GLY A 222 -6.56 6.25 0.14
CA GLY A 222 -7.25 6.35 -1.15
C GLY A 222 -8.44 5.39 -1.27
N GLY A 223 -8.99 4.93 -0.13
CA GLY A 223 -10.07 3.94 -0.05
C GLY A 223 -9.65 2.52 -0.42
N GLY A 224 -8.35 2.27 -0.60
CA GLY A 224 -7.84 0.96 -1.01
C GLY A 224 -8.10 -0.14 0.01
N PHE A 225 -8.05 0.15 1.31
CA PHE A 225 -8.15 -0.90 2.34
C PHE A 225 -9.23 -0.61 3.39
N THR A 226 -9.64 0.64 3.54
CA THR A 226 -10.55 1.08 4.60
C THR A 226 -12.00 1.21 4.16
N HIS A 227 -12.26 1.24 2.85
CA HIS A 227 -13.56 1.67 2.32
C HIS A 227 -14.67 0.64 2.50
N TYR A 228 -14.33 -0.64 2.43
CA TYR A 228 -15.26 -1.74 2.66
C TYR A 228 -14.67 -2.70 3.67
N ASN A 229 -15.54 -3.53 4.24
CA ASN A 229 -15.09 -4.74 4.87
C ASN A 229 -14.78 -5.77 3.76
N TRP A 230 -13.49 -6.02 3.55
CA TRP A 230 -13.01 -6.81 2.42
C TRP A 230 -13.05 -8.31 2.66
N ASP A 231 -13.09 -8.78 3.90
CA ASP A 231 -13.09 -10.20 4.23
C ASP A 231 -14.47 -10.87 4.12
N ARG A 232 -15.53 -10.09 3.87
CA ARG A 232 -16.90 -10.54 3.63
C ARG A 232 -17.09 -11.34 2.33
N SER A 233 -18.07 -12.26 2.34
CA SER A 233 -18.44 -13.06 1.15
C SER A 233 -18.77 -12.23 -0.09
N GLY A 234 -19.44 -11.09 0.08
CA GLY A 234 -19.80 -10.20 -1.03
C GLY A 234 -18.62 -9.52 -1.73
N ARG A 235 -17.40 -9.66 -1.18
CA ARG A 235 -16.16 -9.00 -1.65
C ARG A 235 -15.03 -9.98 -1.97
N GLN A 236 -15.33 -11.27 -2.03
CA GLN A 236 -14.35 -12.34 -2.31
C GLN A 236 -13.45 -12.10 -3.52
N SER A 237 -14.01 -11.60 -4.63
CA SER A 237 -13.22 -11.30 -5.83
C SER A 237 -12.27 -10.11 -5.64
N CYS A 238 -12.49 -9.25 -4.65
CA CYS A 238 -11.68 -8.08 -4.32
C CYS A 238 -10.51 -8.41 -3.37
N GLN A 239 -10.63 -9.47 -2.56
CA GLN A 239 -9.65 -9.84 -1.54
C GLN A 239 -8.22 -9.98 -2.08
N MET A 240 -8.06 -10.48 -3.32
CA MET A 240 -6.74 -10.64 -3.97
C MET A 240 -5.95 -9.33 -4.11
N CYS A 241 -6.59 -8.16 -4.06
CA CYS A 241 -5.92 -6.86 -4.14
C CYS A 241 -6.07 -6.01 -2.87
N HIS A 242 -7.09 -6.30 -2.05
CA HIS A 242 -7.49 -5.43 -0.94
C HIS A 242 -7.22 -6.04 0.44
N THR A 243 -6.63 -7.23 0.52
CA THR A 243 -6.19 -7.85 1.77
C THR A 243 -4.85 -8.56 1.57
N ALA A 244 -3.98 -8.60 2.59
CA ALA A 244 -2.72 -9.34 2.49
C ALA A 244 -2.96 -10.86 2.40
N THR A 245 -3.98 -11.36 3.09
CA THR A 245 -4.42 -12.76 3.04
C THR A 245 -4.83 -13.16 1.63
N GLY A 246 -5.73 -12.38 1.02
CA GLY A 246 -6.23 -12.65 -0.32
C GLY A 246 -5.13 -12.55 -1.37
N PHE A 247 -4.26 -11.54 -1.29
CA PHE A 247 -3.10 -11.43 -2.17
C PHE A 247 -2.18 -12.64 -2.05
N ALA A 248 -1.75 -13.00 -0.83
CA ALA A 248 -0.82 -14.09 -0.59
C ALA A 248 -1.36 -15.43 -1.09
N ASN A 249 -2.66 -15.70 -0.88
CA ASN A 249 -3.31 -16.91 -1.35
C ASN A 249 -3.47 -16.93 -2.88
N TYR A 250 -3.88 -15.81 -3.48
CA TYR A 250 -3.98 -15.70 -4.94
C TYR A 250 -2.65 -15.97 -5.63
N VAL A 251 -1.57 -15.32 -5.21
CA VAL A 251 -0.28 -15.47 -5.89
C VAL A 251 0.38 -16.82 -5.66
N SER A 252 -0.03 -17.56 -4.62
CA SER A 252 0.47 -18.91 -4.34
C SER A 252 -0.14 -19.97 -5.26
N ASP A 253 -1.39 -19.76 -5.70
CA ASP A 253 -2.08 -20.62 -6.67
C ASP A 253 -3.08 -19.81 -7.52
N PRO A 254 -2.62 -19.04 -8.52
CA PRO A 254 -3.51 -18.16 -9.29
C PRO A 254 -4.60 -18.91 -10.07
N GLU A 255 -4.29 -20.11 -10.58
CA GLU A 255 -5.22 -20.93 -11.37
C GLU A 255 -6.27 -21.62 -10.48
N GLY A 256 -5.88 -22.03 -9.27
CA GLY A 256 -6.73 -22.69 -8.28
C GLY A 256 -7.29 -21.78 -7.19
N TYR A 257 -7.05 -20.46 -7.26
CA TYR A 257 -7.45 -19.52 -6.22
C TYR A 257 -8.95 -19.57 -5.96
N ASP A 258 -9.31 -19.94 -4.73
CA ASP A 258 -10.66 -19.88 -4.21
C ASP A 258 -10.66 -18.92 -3.01
N PRO A 259 -11.32 -17.75 -3.11
CA PRO A 259 -11.37 -16.79 -2.02
C PRO A 259 -12.08 -17.32 -0.76
N LEU A 260 -12.85 -18.43 -0.85
CA LEU A 260 -13.39 -19.12 0.32
C LEU A 260 -12.31 -19.76 1.20
N ASN A 261 -11.10 -19.97 0.65
CA ASN A 261 -9.96 -20.50 1.39
C ASN A 261 -9.15 -19.41 2.10
N ASN A 262 -9.53 -18.13 1.99
CA ASN A 262 -8.89 -17.07 2.73
C ASN A 262 -9.23 -17.18 4.23
N ASP A 263 -8.21 -17.39 5.05
CA ASP A 263 -8.33 -17.49 6.51
C ASP A 263 -7.95 -16.17 7.19
N PHE A 264 -8.97 -15.46 7.67
CA PHE A 264 -8.81 -14.23 8.45
C PHE A 264 -8.90 -14.49 9.96
N SER A 265 -8.63 -15.71 10.45
CA SER A 265 -8.71 -16.09 11.87
C SER A 265 -7.84 -15.26 12.83
N HIS A 266 -6.87 -14.52 12.30
CA HIS A 266 -6.08 -13.57 13.07
C HIS A 266 -6.80 -12.25 13.36
N LEU A 267 -7.92 -11.97 12.70
CA LEU A 267 -8.78 -10.83 12.95
C LEU A 267 -9.84 -11.18 14.00
N VAL A 268 -10.03 -10.30 14.98
CA VAL A 268 -11.02 -10.45 16.04
C VAL A 268 -12.42 -10.52 15.43
N GLY A 269 -13.23 -11.48 15.88
CA GLY A 269 -14.61 -11.63 15.41
C GLY A 269 -14.77 -12.42 14.11
N TRP A 270 -13.67 -12.87 13.48
CA TRP A 270 -13.75 -13.85 12.40
C TRP A 270 -14.26 -15.20 12.93
N ASP A 271 -15.32 -15.74 12.33
CA ASP A 271 -15.96 -16.99 12.78
C ASP A 271 -15.66 -18.20 11.87
N GLY A 272 -14.72 -18.05 10.92
CA GLY A 272 -14.33 -19.11 10.00
C GLY A 272 -15.25 -19.22 8.78
N ASN A 273 -16.34 -18.47 8.74
CA ASN A 273 -17.11 -18.26 7.52
C ASN A 273 -16.94 -16.80 7.11
N ALA A 274 -16.74 -16.58 5.81
CA ALA A 274 -17.04 -15.28 5.22
C ALA A 274 -18.57 -15.08 5.21
N ASP A 275 -19.25 -15.22 6.35
CA ASP A 275 -20.68 -14.89 6.49
C ASP A 275 -20.90 -13.43 6.05
N GLU A 276 -22.16 -12.98 5.96
CA GLU A 276 -22.47 -11.65 5.41
C GLU A 276 -21.69 -10.49 6.08
N ASP A 277 -21.23 -10.68 7.32
CA ASP A 277 -20.68 -9.64 8.17
C ASP A 277 -19.14 -9.59 8.28
N GLY A 278 -18.41 -10.67 7.97
CA GLY A 278 -16.93 -10.70 8.04
C GLY A 278 -16.36 -10.38 9.44
N SER A 279 -15.05 -10.13 9.55
CA SER A 279 -14.49 -9.55 10.77
C SER A 279 -14.87 -8.06 10.87
N PRO A 280 -15.16 -7.52 12.07
CA PRO A 280 -15.24 -6.08 12.25
C PRO A 280 -13.88 -5.36 12.14
N GLN A 281 -12.76 -6.07 11.96
CA GLN A 281 -11.45 -5.49 11.68
C GLN A 281 -11.15 -5.56 10.19
N ASN A 282 -10.22 -4.73 9.71
CA ASN A 282 -9.80 -4.75 8.31
C ASN A 282 -8.30 -5.04 8.16
N GLU A 283 -7.96 -5.71 7.07
CA GLU A 283 -6.58 -5.99 6.71
C GLU A 283 -6.03 -4.92 5.75
N LEU A 284 -4.81 -4.43 6.01
CA LEU A 284 -4.05 -3.61 5.07
C LEU A 284 -3.11 -4.54 4.26
N LEU A 285 -2.34 -4.01 3.29
CA LEU A 285 -1.33 -4.83 2.61
C LEU A 285 -0.05 -4.95 3.46
N TYR A 286 -0.03 -5.96 4.32
CA TYR A 286 1.09 -6.34 5.18
C TYR A 286 2.31 -6.86 4.40
N CYS A 287 3.50 -6.80 5.00
CA CYS A 287 4.75 -7.21 4.35
C CYS A 287 4.70 -8.65 3.82
N TRP A 288 4.12 -9.57 4.59
CA TRP A 288 3.98 -10.96 4.19
C TRP A 288 2.99 -11.18 3.04
N GLY A 289 2.18 -10.18 2.67
CA GLY A 289 1.40 -10.21 1.44
C GLY A 289 2.33 -10.27 0.22
N CYS A 290 3.27 -9.33 0.13
CA CYS A 290 4.23 -9.28 -0.98
C CYS A 290 5.40 -10.26 -0.84
N HIS A 291 5.83 -10.52 0.40
CA HIS A 291 7.00 -11.34 0.71
C HIS A 291 6.63 -12.72 1.21
N GLU A 292 7.25 -13.75 0.65
CA GLU A 292 7.25 -15.10 1.25
C GLU A 292 8.04 -15.08 2.56
N ASN A 293 9.10 -14.26 2.60
CA ASN A 293 9.89 -14.01 3.79
C ASN A 293 10.37 -12.55 3.83
N ALA A 294 9.68 -11.72 4.62
CA ALA A 294 10.00 -10.30 4.74
C ALA A 294 11.39 -10.02 5.34
N ALA A 295 11.88 -10.90 6.23
CA ALA A 295 13.19 -10.78 6.85
C ALA A 295 14.35 -10.88 5.84
N THR A 296 14.16 -11.63 4.75
CA THR A 296 15.17 -11.84 3.70
C THR A 296 14.84 -11.11 2.39
N GLY A 297 13.64 -10.52 2.30
CA GLY A 297 13.16 -9.82 1.11
C GLY A 297 12.71 -10.74 -0.02
N VAL A 298 12.53 -12.04 0.22
CA VAL A 298 12.05 -12.99 -0.80
C VAL A 298 10.60 -12.66 -1.16
N LEU A 299 10.34 -12.40 -2.44
CA LEU A 299 9.02 -12.08 -2.98
C LEU A 299 8.23 -13.35 -3.30
N ARG A 300 6.90 -13.29 -3.15
CA ARG A 300 6.01 -14.41 -3.51
C ARG A 300 5.85 -14.57 -5.01
N VAL A 301 5.80 -13.46 -5.73
CA VAL A 301 5.51 -13.46 -7.17
C VAL A 301 6.81 -13.59 -7.94
N THR A 302 6.89 -14.62 -8.78
CA THR A 302 7.98 -14.83 -9.72
C THR A 302 7.41 -15.20 -11.08
N GLY A 303 8.06 -14.78 -12.17
CA GLY A 303 7.58 -15.05 -13.52
C GLY A 303 6.45 -14.14 -14.00
N ALA A 304 5.99 -14.43 -15.22
CA ALA A 304 4.92 -13.71 -15.89
C ALA A 304 3.60 -13.72 -15.09
N VAL A 305 2.84 -12.63 -15.17
CA VAL A 305 1.56 -12.48 -14.46
C VAL A 305 0.41 -12.50 -15.46
N THR A 306 -0.62 -13.30 -15.18
CA THR A 306 -1.84 -13.33 -16.01
C THR A 306 -2.91 -12.44 -15.40
N ALA A 307 -3.51 -11.57 -16.21
CA ALA A 307 -4.62 -10.73 -15.77
C ALA A 307 -5.87 -11.57 -15.48
N VAL A 308 -6.75 -11.07 -14.62
CA VAL A 308 -8.05 -11.71 -14.32
C VAL A 308 -9.13 -11.45 -15.38
N TYR A 309 -8.76 -10.83 -16.50
CA TYR A 309 -9.61 -10.48 -17.61
C TYR A 309 -8.92 -10.82 -18.94
N THR A 310 -9.68 -10.79 -20.03
CA THR A 310 -9.21 -11.17 -21.36
C THR A 310 -9.23 -9.99 -22.32
N TYR A 311 -8.54 -10.16 -23.45
CA TYR A 311 -8.67 -9.30 -24.62
C TYR A 311 -8.85 -10.20 -25.85
N ASN A 312 -9.86 -9.97 -26.68
CA ASN A 312 -10.25 -10.82 -27.82
C ASN A 312 -10.41 -12.31 -27.42
N ASP A 313 -11.09 -12.55 -26.30
CA ASP A 313 -11.25 -13.88 -25.68
C ASP A 313 -9.93 -14.62 -25.38
N GLN A 314 -8.78 -13.92 -25.37
CA GLN A 314 -7.48 -14.47 -25.01
C GLN A 314 -7.03 -13.98 -23.63
N PRO A 315 -6.39 -14.84 -22.81
CA PRO A 315 -5.74 -14.41 -21.58
C PRO A 315 -4.67 -13.37 -21.84
N ILE A 316 -4.66 -12.31 -21.04
CA ILE A 316 -3.62 -11.29 -21.07
C ILE A 316 -2.50 -11.73 -20.14
N VAL A 317 -1.31 -11.92 -20.70
CA VAL A 317 -0.12 -12.36 -19.95
C VAL A 317 0.92 -11.25 -20.01
N PHE A 318 1.14 -10.58 -18.89
CA PHE A 318 2.22 -9.61 -18.74
C PHE A 318 3.56 -10.35 -18.66
N PRO A 319 4.61 -9.83 -19.32
CA PRO A 319 5.92 -10.48 -19.31
C PRO A 319 6.50 -10.55 -17.89
N ASP A 320 7.42 -11.50 -17.69
CA ASP A 320 8.23 -11.54 -16.47
C ASP A 320 9.16 -10.32 -16.46
N VAL A 321 8.89 -9.38 -15.56
CA VAL A 321 9.67 -8.17 -15.35
C VAL A 321 10.36 -8.17 -13.99
N GLY A 322 10.64 -9.35 -13.42
CA GLY A 322 11.38 -9.48 -12.16
C GLY A 322 10.56 -9.04 -10.93
N ALA A 323 11.17 -8.31 -10.01
CA ALA A 323 10.54 -7.92 -8.73
C ALA A 323 9.21 -7.14 -8.92
N SER A 324 9.09 -6.38 -10.01
CA SER A 324 7.87 -5.70 -10.42
C SER A 324 6.66 -6.61 -10.61
N ASN A 325 6.84 -7.91 -10.86
CA ASN A 325 5.71 -8.85 -11.01
C ASN A 325 4.78 -8.81 -9.80
N THR A 326 5.32 -8.60 -8.59
CA THR A 326 4.53 -8.44 -7.36
C THR A 326 3.54 -7.28 -7.46
N CYS A 327 3.94 -6.17 -8.09
CA CYS A 327 3.07 -5.00 -8.29
C CYS A 327 2.04 -5.24 -9.39
N VAL A 328 2.43 -5.95 -10.46
CA VAL A 328 1.59 -6.20 -11.64
C VAL A 328 0.30 -6.94 -11.26
N VAL A 329 0.33 -7.83 -10.26
CA VAL A 329 -0.85 -8.61 -9.82
C VAL A 329 -2.07 -7.72 -9.53
N CYS A 330 -1.89 -6.60 -8.83
CA CYS A 330 -2.99 -5.70 -8.50
C CYS A 330 -3.13 -4.56 -9.50
N HIS A 331 -2.00 -4.01 -9.95
CA HIS A 331 -1.97 -2.86 -10.84
C HIS A 331 -2.17 -3.21 -12.32
N SER A 332 -2.37 -4.48 -12.67
CA SER A 332 -2.83 -4.89 -14.01
C SER A 332 -4.27 -4.48 -14.30
N GLY A 333 -4.97 -3.93 -13.30
CA GLY A 333 -6.39 -3.61 -13.40
C GLY A 333 -7.30 -4.83 -13.26
N ARG A 334 -8.62 -4.58 -13.35
CA ARG A 334 -9.67 -5.62 -13.24
C ARG A 334 -10.49 -5.81 -14.52
N GLY A 335 -10.11 -5.11 -15.58
CA GLY A 335 -10.79 -5.12 -16.86
C GLY A 335 -10.06 -4.23 -17.85
N ASN A 336 -10.64 -4.10 -19.02
CA ASN A 336 -10.23 -3.18 -20.06
C ASN A 336 -11.48 -2.61 -20.75
N ASN A 337 -11.28 -1.78 -21.78
CA ASN A 337 -12.37 -1.24 -22.59
C ASN A 337 -12.27 -1.77 -24.03
N GLU A 338 -12.05 -3.08 -24.19
CA GLU A 338 -12.20 -3.74 -25.50
C GLU A 338 -13.59 -3.47 -26.08
N GLU A 339 -14.62 -3.65 -25.24
CA GLU A 339 -15.94 -3.09 -25.44
C GLU A 339 -16.14 -1.95 -24.43
N ALA A 340 -16.75 -0.84 -24.87
CA ALA A 340 -16.93 0.30 -23.98
C ALA A 340 -17.85 -0.03 -22.79
N SER A 341 -17.28 -0.03 -21.58
CA SER A 341 -17.96 -0.46 -20.36
C SER A 341 -19.20 0.39 -20.03
N THR A 342 -20.26 -0.29 -19.59
CA THR A 342 -21.50 0.31 -19.06
C THR A 342 -21.42 0.66 -17.58
N SER A 343 -20.25 0.44 -16.95
CA SER A 343 -20.00 0.81 -15.56
C SER A 343 -19.86 2.33 -15.39
N SER A 344 -20.37 2.86 -14.28
CA SER A 344 -20.07 4.23 -13.86
C SER A 344 -18.62 4.40 -13.38
N ARG A 345 -17.93 3.31 -13.02
CA ARG A 345 -16.49 3.31 -12.70
C ARG A 345 -15.64 3.07 -13.94
N PHE A 346 -14.36 3.40 -13.92
CA PHE A 346 -13.44 3.04 -14.99
C PHE A 346 -13.32 1.52 -15.12
N ALA A 347 -13.36 1.01 -16.35
CA ALA A 347 -13.32 -0.44 -16.59
C ALA A 347 -11.99 -1.08 -16.17
N GLY A 348 -10.88 -0.34 -16.31
CA GLY A 348 -9.55 -0.75 -15.82
C GLY A 348 -9.46 -0.90 -14.31
N HIS A 349 -10.44 -0.37 -13.55
CA HIS A 349 -10.37 -0.18 -12.10
C HIS A 349 -9.40 0.93 -11.67
N HIS A 350 -9.33 1.21 -10.37
CA HIS A 350 -8.47 2.26 -9.82
C HIS A 350 -6.99 1.81 -9.75
N ALA A 351 -6.08 2.76 -9.98
CA ALA A 351 -4.63 2.64 -10.09
C ALA A 351 -4.13 1.48 -10.99
N PRO A 352 -4.61 1.32 -12.24
CA PRO A 352 -4.21 0.26 -13.16
C PRO A 352 -2.85 0.55 -13.84
N ALA A 353 -1.86 1.00 -13.06
CA ALA A 353 -0.55 1.45 -13.55
C ALA A 353 0.18 0.43 -14.43
N ALA A 354 0.12 -0.86 -14.10
CA ALA A 354 0.72 -1.90 -14.92
C ALA A 354 -0.08 -2.13 -16.21
N ALA A 355 -1.41 -2.00 -16.16
CA ALA A 355 -2.24 -2.06 -17.36
C ALA A 355 -1.86 -0.93 -18.34
N ASP A 356 -1.71 0.30 -17.86
CA ASP A 356 -1.29 1.44 -18.67
C ASP A 356 0.14 1.27 -19.22
N LEU A 357 1.07 0.87 -18.34
CA LEU A 357 2.48 0.63 -18.67
C LEU A 357 2.63 -0.41 -19.79
N PHE A 358 1.86 -1.49 -19.70
CA PHE A 358 1.87 -2.62 -20.63
C PHE A 358 0.62 -2.62 -21.51
N SER A 359 0.22 -1.44 -22.02
CA SER A 359 -1.01 -1.27 -22.80
C SER A 359 -1.08 -2.09 -24.08
N GLU A 360 0.06 -2.49 -24.64
CA GLU A 360 0.16 -3.43 -25.78
C GLU A 360 -0.50 -4.79 -25.48
N TYR A 361 -0.62 -5.15 -24.19
CA TYR A 361 -1.27 -6.37 -23.75
C TYR A 361 -2.65 -6.10 -23.16
N SER A 362 -2.76 -5.06 -22.32
CA SER A 362 -3.97 -4.82 -21.51
C SER A 362 -5.12 -4.20 -22.31
N HIS A 363 -4.79 -3.31 -23.27
CA HIS A 363 -5.74 -2.42 -23.94
C HIS A 363 -6.70 -1.73 -22.96
N VAL A 364 -6.20 -1.27 -21.81
CA VAL A 364 -7.01 -0.82 -20.66
C VAL A 364 -7.91 0.38 -20.96
N ALA A 365 -7.49 1.30 -21.85
CA ALA A 365 -8.31 2.40 -22.32
C ALA A 365 -9.23 1.97 -23.47
N TYR A 366 -10.26 2.76 -23.77
CA TYR A 366 -11.08 2.50 -24.96
C TYR A 366 -10.30 2.93 -26.21
N GLU A 367 -10.09 1.97 -27.10
CA GLU A 367 -9.39 2.14 -28.37
C GLU A 367 -10.40 2.26 -29.50
N TYR A 368 -10.43 3.40 -30.18
CA TYR A 368 -11.43 3.65 -31.20
C TYR A 368 -11.20 2.78 -32.45
N PRO A 369 -12.25 2.15 -33.02
CA PRO A 369 -12.11 1.29 -34.17
C PRO A 369 -11.41 1.95 -35.37
N GLY A 370 -10.39 1.28 -35.90
CA GLY A 370 -9.63 1.74 -37.06
C GLY A 370 -8.46 2.68 -36.76
N LEU A 371 -8.24 3.05 -35.49
CA LEU A 371 -7.05 3.76 -35.05
C LEU A 371 -5.97 2.79 -34.57
N ASP A 372 -4.73 3.28 -34.52
CA ASP A 372 -3.57 2.53 -34.05
C ASP A 372 -3.08 3.12 -32.73
N TYR A 373 -2.92 2.25 -31.73
CA TYR A 373 -2.43 2.55 -30.39
C TYR A 373 -1.10 1.87 -30.07
N SER A 374 -0.53 1.13 -31.02
CA SER A 374 0.76 0.48 -30.85
C SER A 374 1.89 1.47 -30.60
N ASN A 375 2.89 1.03 -29.84
CA ASN A 375 4.10 1.78 -29.57
C ASN A 375 4.93 1.91 -30.85
N PRO A 376 5.08 3.13 -31.41
CA PRO A 376 5.73 3.30 -32.69
C PRO A 376 7.24 3.15 -32.53
N LEU A 377 7.91 2.78 -33.61
CA LEU A 377 9.37 2.79 -33.64
C LEU A 377 9.89 4.19 -34.02
N ARG A 378 10.98 4.60 -33.39
CA ARG A 378 11.79 5.75 -33.77
C ARG A 378 12.56 5.45 -35.06
N GLU A 379 13.17 6.46 -35.67
CA GLU A 379 13.94 6.32 -36.91
C GLU A 379 15.12 5.32 -36.80
N ASP A 380 15.66 5.15 -35.59
CA ASP A 380 16.73 4.19 -35.30
C ASP A 380 16.23 2.77 -35.00
N GLY A 381 14.91 2.55 -35.06
CA GLY A 381 14.26 1.27 -34.79
C GLY A 381 14.02 0.98 -33.31
N SER A 382 14.37 1.88 -32.38
CA SER A 382 14.02 1.72 -30.97
C SER A 382 12.53 2.02 -30.76
N PRO A 383 11.87 1.43 -29.75
CA PRO A 383 10.51 1.83 -29.41
C PRO A 383 10.48 3.28 -28.93
N PHE A 384 9.37 3.98 -29.19
CA PHE A 384 9.20 5.38 -28.78
C PHE A 384 9.02 5.49 -27.27
N PHE A 385 8.15 4.64 -26.73
CA PHE A 385 7.97 4.41 -25.31
C PHE A 385 8.83 3.23 -24.86
N ALA A 386 9.47 3.31 -23.69
CA ALA A 386 10.39 2.27 -23.23
C ALA A 386 10.40 2.07 -21.70
N HIS A 387 9.46 2.69 -20.95
CA HIS A 387 9.48 2.56 -19.49
C HIS A 387 9.12 1.14 -19.03
N ASP A 388 8.41 0.36 -19.84
CA ASP A 388 8.08 -1.05 -19.64
C ASP A 388 9.31 -1.98 -19.58
N THR A 389 10.46 -1.52 -20.08
CA THR A 389 11.72 -2.29 -20.09
C THR A 389 12.70 -1.92 -18.97
N ILE A 390 12.40 -0.86 -18.21
CA ILE A 390 13.31 -0.35 -17.17
C ILE A 390 13.57 -1.43 -16.11
N GLY A 391 14.84 -1.66 -15.77
CA GLY A 391 15.23 -2.55 -14.68
C GLY A 391 14.97 -4.05 -14.90
N VAL A 392 14.50 -4.46 -16.09
CA VAL A 392 14.27 -5.88 -16.41
C VAL A 392 15.58 -6.66 -16.37
N ASP A 393 16.66 -6.12 -16.95
CA ASP A 393 17.98 -6.76 -16.97
C ASP A 393 18.61 -6.96 -15.58
N SER A 394 18.24 -6.13 -14.60
CA SER A 394 18.68 -6.25 -13.20
C SER A 394 17.73 -7.09 -12.33
N GLY A 395 16.65 -7.61 -12.91
CA GLY A 395 15.61 -8.36 -12.21
C GLY A 395 14.73 -7.51 -11.29
N GLN A 396 14.83 -6.17 -11.33
CA GLN A 396 13.97 -5.29 -10.54
C GLN A 396 12.65 -4.99 -11.24
N GLY A 397 12.71 -4.77 -12.56
CA GLY A 397 11.57 -4.32 -13.34
C GLY A 397 11.21 -2.84 -13.17
N PRO A 398 10.23 -2.37 -13.96
CA PRO A 398 10.01 -0.95 -14.14
C PRO A 398 9.39 -0.27 -12.92
N CYS A 399 8.39 -0.91 -12.30
CA CYS A 399 7.72 -0.40 -11.10
C CYS A 399 8.71 -0.24 -9.94
N VAL A 400 9.48 -1.29 -9.62
CA VAL A 400 10.44 -1.28 -8.50
C VAL A 400 11.58 -0.30 -8.78
N SER A 401 12.07 -0.24 -10.01
CA SER A 401 13.14 0.70 -10.37
C SER A 401 12.73 2.16 -10.21
N CYS A 402 11.48 2.52 -10.48
CA CYS A 402 10.99 3.89 -10.31
C CYS A 402 10.54 4.18 -8.86
N HIS A 403 9.74 3.30 -8.25
CA HIS A 403 9.06 3.55 -6.98
C HIS A 403 9.85 3.10 -5.75
N MET A 404 10.81 2.19 -5.90
CA MET A 404 11.53 1.58 -4.78
C MET A 404 13.05 1.83 -4.87
N ALA A 405 13.43 3.00 -5.36
CA ALA A 405 14.84 3.37 -5.50
C ALA A 405 15.42 3.96 -4.21
N ASN A 406 16.76 3.88 -4.09
CA ASN A 406 17.54 4.50 -3.03
C ASN A 406 17.16 4.01 -1.62
N ASN A 407 17.36 4.86 -0.62
CA ASN A 407 17.05 4.55 0.78
C ASN A 407 15.56 4.70 1.12
N ALA A 408 14.71 5.17 0.20
CA ALA A 408 13.27 5.43 0.39
C ALA A 408 12.36 4.34 -0.24
N ASN A 409 12.86 3.11 -0.30
CA ASN A 409 12.36 2.06 -1.18
C ASN A 409 10.98 1.48 -0.82
N HIS A 410 10.43 1.71 0.37
CA HIS A 410 9.07 1.25 0.74
C HIS A 410 8.09 2.41 0.96
N THR A 411 8.46 3.63 0.56
CA THR A 411 7.49 4.74 0.50
C THR A 411 6.62 4.66 -0.76
N PHE A 412 7.14 3.96 -1.79
CA PHE A 412 6.61 3.88 -3.16
C PHE A 412 6.45 5.24 -3.87
N ALA A 413 6.98 6.31 -3.28
CA ALA A 413 6.94 7.64 -3.88
C ALA A 413 8.05 7.78 -4.91
N VAL A 414 7.73 8.33 -6.09
CA VAL A 414 8.71 8.69 -7.13
C VAL A 414 9.12 10.16 -7.04
N VAL A 415 8.27 10.97 -6.40
CA VAL A 415 8.41 12.42 -6.30
C VAL A 415 8.11 12.89 -4.88
N GLU A 416 8.75 13.98 -4.47
CA GLU A 416 8.31 14.76 -3.33
C GLU A 416 7.29 15.81 -3.79
N LYS A 417 6.32 16.08 -2.92
CA LYS A 417 5.30 17.11 -3.15
C LYS A 417 5.24 18.06 -1.97
N ASP A 418 4.94 19.33 -2.24
CA ASP A 418 4.65 20.31 -1.19
C ASP A 418 3.22 20.17 -0.64
N GLU A 419 2.85 21.08 0.27
CA GLU A 419 1.51 21.10 0.90
C GLU A 419 0.36 21.35 -0.09
N ASN A 420 0.65 21.88 -1.29
CA ASN A 420 -0.33 22.12 -2.36
C ASN A 420 -0.36 20.96 -3.38
N GLY A 421 0.47 19.93 -3.19
CA GLY A 421 0.57 18.79 -4.10
C GLY A 421 1.50 19.01 -5.30
N LEU A 422 2.22 20.13 -5.35
CA LEU A 422 3.17 20.46 -6.42
C LEU A 422 4.41 19.60 -6.31
N ILE A 423 4.88 19.02 -7.43
CA ILE A 423 6.12 18.23 -7.47
C ILE A 423 7.33 19.13 -7.23
N THR A 424 8.04 18.90 -6.12
CA THR A 424 9.23 19.66 -5.72
C THR A 424 10.53 18.93 -6.01
N ASP A 425 10.55 17.60 -5.94
CA ASP A 425 11.74 16.77 -6.23
C ASP A 425 11.40 15.46 -6.93
N VAL A 426 12.39 14.91 -7.65
CA VAL A 426 12.34 13.60 -8.31
C VAL A 426 13.27 12.64 -7.58
N LEU A 427 12.69 11.77 -6.74
CA LEU A 427 13.43 10.93 -5.79
C LEU A 427 14.42 9.96 -6.45
N ASN A 428 14.16 9.60 -7.71
CA ASN A 428 15.07 8.79 -8.53
C ASN A 428 15.53 9.49 -9.82
N LYS A 429 15.91 10.77 -9.72
CA LYS A 429 16.38 11.58 -10.86
C LYS A 429 17.49 10.91 -11.67
N SER A 430 18.42 10.20 -11.01
CA SER A 430 19.55 9.55 -11.68
C SER A 430 19.12 8.46 -12.66
N LEU A 431 18.03 7.74 -12.38
CA LEU A 431 17.45 6.77 -13.32
C LEU A 431 16.90 7.49 -14.55
N CYS A 432 16.13 8.57 -14.36
CA CYS A 432 15.61 9.37 -15.48
C CYS A 432 16.73 9.85 -16.39
N ASP A 433 17.83 10.34 -15.81
CA ASP A 433 18.99 10.89 -16.54
C ASP A 433 19.72 9.86 -17.42
N THR A 434 19.51 8.56 -17.19
CA THR A 434 20.07 7.50 -18.05
C THR A 434 19.48 7.53 -19.47
N CYS A 435 18.24 7.98 -19.61
CA CYS A 435 17.51 8.06 -20.89
C CYS A 435 17.20 9.51 -21.29
N HIS A 436 17.02 10.41 -20.32
CA HIS A 436 16.65 11.81 -20.50
C HIS A 436 17.82 12.73 -20.18
N THR A 437 18.71 12.93 -21.15
CA THR A 437 19.95 13.68 -20.94
C THR A 437 19.69 15.09 -20.39
N PRO A 438 20.32 15.49 -19.27
CA PRO A 438 20.22 16.85 -18.74
C PRO A 438 20.60 17.91 -19.78
N GLY A 439 19.78 18.95 -19.92
CA GLY A 439 19.90 20.01 -20.92
C GLY A 439 19.47 19.63 -22.34
N ALA A 440 18.99 18.41 -22.58
CA ALA A 440 18.38 18.03 -23.86
C ALA A 440 16.94 18.58 -23.99
N SER A 441 16.32 18.39 -25.15
CA SER A 441 14.98 18.90 -25.44
C SER A 441 13.87 18.30 -24.57
N TYR A 442 14.12 17.14 -23.94
CA TYR A 442 13.17 16.46 -23.07
C TYR A 442 13.87 15.94 -21.80
N GLU A 443 14.48 16.87 -21.07
CA GLU A 443 15.01 16.62 -19.73
C GLU A 443 13.87 16.48 -18.72
N ILE A 444 13.93 15.45 -17.87
CA ILE A 444 12.99 15.27 -16.77
C ILE A 444 13.47 16.07 -15.56
N THR A 445 12.68 17.05 -15.12
CA THR A 445 12.87 17.86 -13.91
C THR A 445 11.57 17.85 -13.10
N SER A 446 11.59 18.29 -11.85
CA SER A 446 10.36 18.45 -11.04
C SER A 446 9.31 19.30 -11.77
N ALA A 447 9.72 20.45 -12.31
CA ALA A 447 8.85 21.32 -13.09
C ALA A 447 8.33 20.66 -14.37
N LYS A 448 9.15 19.83 -15.03
CA LYS A 448 8.69 19.13 -16.25
C LYS A 448 7.69 18.02 -15.92
N LEU A 449 7.89 17.26 -14.84
CA LEU A 449 6.91 16.26 -14.42
C LEU A 449 5.61 16.91 -13.94
N GLU A 450 5.70 18.07 -13.28
CA GLU A 450 4.51 18.85 -12.93
C GLU A 450 3.75 19.29 -14.19
N GLU A 451 4.45 19.87 -15.18
CA GLU A 451 3.83 20.27 -16.46
C GLU A 451 3.11 19.10 -17.15
N GLU A 452 3.71 17.90 -17.14
CA GLU A 452 3.09 16.70 -17.70
C GLU A 452 1.88 16.22 -16.89
N SER A 453 1.96 16.29 -15.55
CA SER A 453 0.86 15.97 -14.64
C SER A 453 -0.31 16.92 -14.82
N GLU A 454 -0.07 18.24 -14.77
CA GLU A 454 -1.07 19.29 -14.98
C GLU A 454 -1.73 19.16 -16.36
N GLY A 455 -0.93 18.98 -17.41
CA GLY A 455 -1.44 18.79 -18.77
C GLY A 455 -2.36 17.58 -18.91
N TYR A 456 -1.98 16.46 -18.31
CA TYR A 456 -2.78 15.23 -18.30
C TYR A 456 -4.10 15.39 -17.53
N GLN A 457 -4.04 15.96 -16.32
CA GLN A 457 -5.23 16.20 -15.49
C GLN A 457 -6.17 17.23 -16.13
N ASN A 458 -5.61 18.29 -16.72
CA ASN A 458 -6.38 19.33 -17.40
C ASN A 458 -7.02 18.81 -18.71
N ALA A 459 -6.38 17.90 -19.43
CA ALA A 459 -6.99 17.18 -20.56
C ALA A 459 -8.15 16.27 -20.11
N GLY A 460 -8.03 15.61 -18.96
CA GLY A 460 -9.13 14.87 -18.32
C GLY A 460 -10.32 15.75 -17.96
N ALA A 461 -10.07 16.90 -17.35
CA ALA A 461 -11.11 17.87 -17.05
C ALA A 461 -11.81 18.39 -18.32
N LEU A 462 -11.04 18.67 -19.38
CA LEU A 462 -11.60 19.09 -20.68
C LEU A 462 -12.59 18.07 -21.23
N ILE A 463 -12.22 16.79 -21.31
CA ILE A 463 -13.15 15.77 -21.82
C ILE A 463 -14.37 15.63 -20.90
N GLN A 464 -14.19 15.68 -19.57
CA GLN A 464 -15.28 15.63 -18.60
C GLN A 464 -16.30 16.76 -18.82
N ASP A 465 -15.82 17.99 -19.06
CA ASP A 465 -16.67 19.14 -19.32
C ASP A 465 -17.36 19.07 -20.69
N LEU A 466 -16.68 18.54 -21.73
CA LEU A 466 -17.30 18.26 -23.03
C LEU A 466 -18.47 17.26 -22.92
N ILE A 467 -18.26 16.14 -22.22
CA ILE A 467 -19.31 15.11 -22.08
C ILE A 467 -20.45 15.56 -21.17
N ASN A 468 -20.19 16.42 -20.19
CA ASN A 468 -21.21 16.96 -19.29
C ASN A 468 -21.91 18.23 -19.82
N GLN A 469 -21.39 18.85 -20.88
CA GLN A 469 -21.79 20.18 -21.38
C GLN A 469 -21.61 21.29 -20.34
N GLU A 470 -20.46 21.28 -19.67
CA GLU A 470 -20.08 22.22 -18.63
C GLU A 470 -19.07 23.26 -19.17
N ASN A 471 -18.80 24.31 -18.38
CA ASN A 471 -17.82 25.35 -18.74
C ASN A 471 -18.00 26.00 -20.13
N SER A 472 -19.25 26.12 -20.59
CA SER A 472 -19.61 26.62 -21.92
C SER A 472 -19.09 25.78 -23.09
N LEU A 473 -18.73 24.53 -22.82
CA LEU A 473 -18.40 23.52 -23.82
C LEU A 473 -19.64 22.69 -24.14
N SER A 474 -19.67 22.13 -25.35
CA SER A 474 -20.73 21.24 -25.81
C SER A 474 -20.13 20.16 -26.68
N ASN A 475 -20.56 18.93 -26.49
CA ASN A 475 -20.27 17.83 -27.42
C ASN A 475 -21.25 17.79 -28.60
N TYR A 476 -20.92 16.97 -29.61
CA TYR A 476 -21.67 16.83 -30.86
C TYR A 476 -23.14 16.41 -30.69
N THR A 477 -23.49 15.76 -29.57
CA THR A 477 -24.86 15.28 -29.33
C THR A 477 -25.78 16.38 -28.77
N GLY A 478 -25.22 17.42 -28.15
CA GLY A 478 -25.98 18.40 -27.37
C GLY A 478 -26.66 17.81 -26.13
N ALA A 479 -26.23 16.63 -25.68
CA ALA A 479 -26.71 15.91 -24.50
C ALA A 479 -25.54 15.45 -23.63
N VAL A 480 -25.84 15.03 -22.39
CA VAL A 480 -24.82 14.44 -21.50
C VAL A 480 -24.45 13.05 -22.04
N ILE A 481 -23.14 12.77 -22.13
CA ILE A 481 -22.61 11.44 -22.44
C ILE A 481 -22.18 10.75 -21.14
N ASN A 482 -22.73 9.57 -20.86
CA ASN A 482 -22.47 8.78 -19.67
C ASN A 482 -22.47 7.26 -19.97
N ASN A 483 -22.36 6.44 -18.92
CA ASN A 483 -22.31 4.98 -19.03
C ASN A 483 -23.58 4.32 -19.63
N GLY A 484 -24.70 5.04 -19.67
CA GLY A 484 -25.98 4.58 -20.22
C GLY A 484 -26.20 4.91 -21.68
N ASN A 485 -25.30 5.64 -22.34
CA ASN A 485 -25.40 5.94 -23.78
C ASN A 485 -25.39 4.65 -24.62
N GLU A 486 -26.20 4.60 -25.69
CA GLU A 486 -26.29 3.42 -26.56
C GLU A 486 -25.09 3.30 -27.52
N LEU A 487 -24.55 4.43 -27.98
CA LEU A 487 -23.39 4.46 -28.87
C LEU A 487 -22.13 4.08 -28.10
N GLU A 488 -21.42 3.09 -28.63
CA GLU A 488 -20.23 2.54 -27.99
C GLU A 488 -19.11 3.58 -27.87
N ASN A 489 -18.85 4.35 -28.93
CA ASN A 489 -17.84 5.42 -28.91
C ASN A 489 -18.14 6.53 -27.90
N ASP A 490 -19.42 6.81 -27.61
CA ASP A 490 -19.82 7.76 -26.55
C ASP A 490 -19.47 7.19 -25.17
N ARG A 491 -19.79 5.91 -24.92
CA ARG A 491 -19.36 5.23 -23.70
C ARG A 491 -17.84 5.16 -23.60
N GLY A 492 -17.15 4.93 -24.71
CA GLY A 492 -15.70 4.91 -24.80
C GLY A 492 -15.07 6.24 -24.38
N ALA A 493 -15.62 7.36 -24.85
CA ALA A 493 -15.20 8.69 -24.43
C ALA A 493 -15.42 8.90 -22.92
N PHE A 494 -16.59 8.49 -22.42
CA PHE A 494 -16.91 8.55 -20.99
C PHE A 494 -15.95 7.68 -20.14
N GLN A 495 -15.49 6.54 -20.63
CA GLN A 495 -14.51 5.71 -19.93
C GLN A 495 -13.11 6.35 -19.96
N ASN A 496 -12.66 6.84 -21.12
CA ASN A 496 -11.36 7.51 -21.24
C ASN A 496 -11.29 8.82 -20.43
N ALA A 497 -12.42 9.50 -20.20
CA ALA A 497 -12.49 10.68 -19.34
C ALA A 497 -12.08 10.42 -17.88
N LYS A 498 -12.20 9.17 -17.41
CA LYS A 498 -11.85 8.78 -16.04
C LYS A 498 -10.39 8.40 -15.86
N LEU A 499 -9.65 8.19 -16.96
CA LEU A 499 -8.24 7.77 -16.91
C LEU A 499 -7.43 8.64 -15.96
N PRO A 500 -7.47 9.99 -16.01
CA PRO A 500 -6.61 10.79 -15.14
C PRO A 500 -6.92 10.71 -13.65
N SER A 501 -8.18 10.45 -13.29
CA SER A 501 -8.57 10.25 -11.88
C SER A 501 -8.28 8.83 -11.39
N ASP A 502 -8.43 7.83 -12.26
CA ASP A 502 -8.25 6.43 -11.89
C ASP A 502 -6.80 5.95 -12.08
N GLU A 503 -6.01 6.57 -12.95
CA GLU A 503 -4.59 6.31 -13.14
C GLU A 503 -3.79 7.62 -13.12
N PRO A 504 -3.61 8.25 -11.94
CA PRO A 504 -3.02 9.59 -11.85
C PRO A 504 -1.57 9.66 -12.35
N GLY A 505 -0.88 8.52 -12.43
CA GLY A 505 0.48 8.40 -12.97
C GLY A 505 0.55 8.13 -14.48
N GLY A 506 -0.58 8.06 -15.20
CA GLY A 506 -0.64 7.67 -16.62
C GLY A 506 0.28 8.50 -17.53
N PHE A 507 0.47 9.79 -17.23
CA PHE A 507 1.39 10.69 -17.94
C PHE A 507 2.87 10.27 -17.87
N ALA A 508 3.24 9.46 -16.88
CA ALA A 508 4.58 8.90 -16.72
C ALA A 508 4.63 7.39 -17.05
N HIS A 509 3.58 6.65 -16.69
CA HIS A 509 3.50 5.20 -16.92
C HIS A 509 3.46 4.86 -18.41
N ASN A 510 2.63 5.52 -19.21
CA ASN A 510 2.65 5.38 -20.66
C ASN A 510 2.04 6.61 -21.33
N ARG A 511 2.78 7.72 -21.25
CA ARG A 511 2.38 9.03 -21.77
C ARG A 511 1.76 8.97 -23.17
N TYR A 512 2.38 8.20 -24.05
CA TYR A 512 1.97 8.12 -25.45
C TYR A 512 0.59 7.48 -25.60
N TYR A 513 0.38 6.34 -24.95
CA TYR A 513 -0.88 5.61 -24.99
C TYR A 513 -2.04 6.45 -24.42
N VAL A 514 -1.88 6.93 -23.19
CA VAL A 514 -2.95 7.69 -22.50
C VAL A 514 -3.27 8.99 -23.23
N LYS A 515 -2.27 9.64 -23.82
CA LYS A 515 -2.46 10.85 -24.61
C LYS A 515 -3.29 10.59 -25.86
N ARG A 516 -3.06 9.46 -26.56
CA ARG A 516 -3.89 9.06 -27.71
C ARG A 516 -5.31 8.73 -27.30
N ALA A 517 -5.48 7.95 -26.25
CA ALA A 517 -6.81 7.57 -25.75
C ALA A 517 -7.66 8.80 -25.38
N ILE A 518 -7.07 9.79 -24.71
CA ILE A 518 -7.74 11.06 -24.36
C ILE A 518 -7.97 11.93 -25.60
N PHE A 519 -6.96 12.07 -26.48
CA PHE A 519 -7.10 12.85 -27.71
C PHE A 519 -8.23 12.33 -28.59
N ASP A 520 -8.26 11.03 -28.87
CA ASP A 520 -9.24 10.41 -29.76
C ASP A 520 -10.66 10.47 -29.16
N ALA A 521 -10.75 10.45 -27.83
CA ALA A 521 -12.01 10.67 -27.14
C ALA A 521 -12.50 12.13 -27.26
N ILE A 522 -11.60 13.11 -27.21
CA ILE A 522 -11.92 14.53 -27.47
C ILE A 522 -12.34 14.75 -28.93
N ASP A 523 -11.59 14.20 -29.90
CA ASP A 523 -11.90 14.22 -31.34
C ASP A 523 -13.32 13.69 -31.59
N TRP A 524 -13.63 12.52 -31.01
CA TRP A 524 -14.97 11.95 -31.09
C TRP A 524 -16.06 12.86 -30.50
N VAL A 525 -15.89 13.37 -29.27
CA VAL A 525 -16.97 14.14 -28.63
C VAL A 525 -17.13 15.54 -29.23
N ASP A 526 -16.11 16.10 -29.89
CA ASP A 526 -16.19 17.42 -30.52
C ASP A 526 -17.19 17.42 -31.69
N ASN A 527 -17.10 16.46 -32.61
CA ASN A 527 -17.90 16.47 -33.83
C ASN A 527 -18.52 15.11 -34.26
N GLY A 528 -18.32 14.04 -33.48
CA GLY A 528 -18.82 12.70 -33.78
C GLY A 528 -18.05 11.98 -34.90
N VAL A 529 -16.85 12.44 -35.23
CA VAL A 529 -15.95 11.90 -36.26
C VAL A 529 -14.56 11.78 -35.66
N LEU A 530 -13.78 10.81 -36.12
CA LEU A 530 -12.35 10.72 -35.80
C LEU A 530 -11.57 11.22 -37.03
N ASP A 531 -11.28 12.53 -37.06
CA ASP A 531 -10.56 13.15 -38.17
C ASP A 531 -9.09 13.49 -37.85
N GLY A 532 -8.66 13.20 -36.61
CA GLY A 532 -7.32 13.42 -36.12
C GLY A 532 -7.04 14.88 -35.78
N THR A 533 -8.08 15.71 -35.66
CA THR A 533 -7.97 17.11 -35.26
C THR A 533 -8.95 17.45 -34.15
N ILE A 534 -8.56 18.33 -33.23
CA ILE A 534 -9.43 18.85 -32.18
C ILE A 534 -9.43 20.37 -32.21
N ALA A 535 -10.48 20.98 -31.68
CA ALA A 535 -10.52 22.42 -31.49
C ALA A 535 -9.37 22.92 -30.58
N ASP A 536 -9.01 24.20 -30.71
CA ASP A 536 -8.06 24.84 -29.83
C ASP A 536 -8.74 25.26 -28.52
N TYR A 537 -8.48 24.48 -27.46
CA TYR A 537 -9.03 24.72 -26.13
C TYR A 537 -8.12 25.56 -25.23
N SER A 538 -7.06 26.20 -25.75
CA SER A 538 -6.07 26.90 -24.92
C SER A 538 -6.62 28.07 -24.11
N ALA A 539 -7.81 28.58 -24.44
CA ALA A 539 -8.46 29.65 -23.71
C ALA A 539 -9.09 29.19 -22.38
N THR A 540 -9.48 27.91 -22.28
CA THR A 540 -10.17 27.35 -21.10
C THR A 540 -9.33 26.28 -20.41
N TYR A 541 -8.56 25.50 -21.17
CA TYR A 541 -7.69 24.42 -20.70
C TYR A 541 -6.28 24.60 -21.29
N PRO A 542 -5.52 25.64 -20.86
CA PRO A 542 -4.24 25.97 -21.47
C PRO A 542 -3.20 24.85 -21.36
N GLU A 543 -3.11 24.19 -20.21
CA GLU A 543 -2.16 23.12 -19.94
C GLU A 543 -2.53 21.85 -20.73
N GLY A 544 -3.82 21.50 -20.77
CA GLY A 544 -4.34 20.38 -21.55
C GLY A 544 -4.17 20.60 -23.06
N ALA A 545 -4.45 21.80 -23.56
CA ALA A 545 -4.24 22.15 -24.97
C ALA A 545 -2.75 22.13 -25.36
N HIS A 546 -1.86 22.61 -24.48
CA HIS A 546 -0.41 22.50 -24.69
C HIS A 546 0.04 21.04 -24.71
N TRP A 547 -0.45 20.25 -23.77
CA TRP A 547 -0.10 18.85 -23.65
C TRP A 547 -0.58 18.02 -24.83
N LEU A 548 -1.83 18.17 -25.26
CA LEU A 548 -2.46 17.48 -26.39
C LEU A 548 -1.93 17.94 -27.74
N GLY A 549 -1.91 19.25 -27.99
CA GLY A 549 -1.87 19.83 -29.34
C GLY A 549 -3.23 19.75 -30.03
N THR A 550 -3.32 20.21 -31.28
CA THR A 550 -4.57 20.22 -32.09
C THR A 550 -4.64 19.11 -33.13
N THR A 551 -3.60 18.27 -33.22
CA THR A 551 -3.52 17.14 -34.14
C THR A 551 -3.11 15.89 -33.40
N ARG A 552 -3.63 14.74 -33.83
CA ARG A 552 -3.38 13.45 -33.17
C ARG A 552 -1.88 13.17 -33.02
N PRO A 553 -1.41 12.82 -31.80
CA PRO A 553 0.01 12.62 -31.51
C PRO A 553 0.60 11.29 -32.02
#